data_AF-A0A940RXM4-F1
#
_entry.id   AF-A0A940RXM4-F1
#
_cell.length_a   1.000
_cell.length_b   1.000
_cell.length_c   1.000
_cell.angle_alpha   90.00
_cell.angle_beta   90.00
_cell.angle_gamma   90.00
#
_symmetry.space_group_name_H-M   'P 1'
#
loop_
_entity.id
_entity.type
_entity.pdbx_description
1 polymer ?
#
loop_
_entity_poly.entity_id
_entity_poly.type
_entity_poly.pdbx_seq_one_letter_code
_entity_poly.pdbx_strand_id
1 'polypeptide(L)'
;MADRLRALTGQGLDGARLVDAVLMPGQKTARVAINANATGPELDEQKGLANLVKGLFSMYRNPGAHEPRLHRTVTDEELLELLTTLPMVHRRINSAHVTP
;
A
#
# COMPACT_ATOMS: atom_id res chain seq x y z
N MET A 1 -3.06 6.73 2.58
CA MET A 1 -1.93 5.79 2.44
C MET A 1 -0.90 6.27 1.42
N ALA A 2 -1.29 6.51 0.16
CA ALA A 2 -0.37 6.94 -0.90
C ALA A 2 0.40 8.22 -0.51
N ASP A 3 -0.28 9.25 -0.02
CA ASP A 3 0.39 10.51 0.36
C ASP A 3 1.38 10.35 1.52
N ARG A 4 1.13 9.41 2.44
CA ARG A 4 2.09 9.08 3.50
C ARG A 4 3.35 8.44 2.91
N LEU A 5 3.20 7.49 1.98
CA LEU A 5 4.36 6.89 1.30
C LEU A 5 5.15 7.93 0.50
N ARG A 6 4.47 8.89 -0.15
CA ARG A 6 5.11 10.02 -0.83
C ARG A 6 5.85 10.93 0.14
N ALA A 7 5.22 11.29 1.26
CA ALA A 7 5.83 12.12 2.29
C ALA A 7 7.08 11.45 2.92
N LEU A 8 7.06 10.14 3.09
CA LEU A 8 8.18 9.37 3.64
C LEU A 8 9.37 9.24 2.67
N THR A 9 9.11 9.22 1.36
CA THR A 9 10.13 8.85 0.36
C THR A 9 10.45 9.91 -0.70
N GLY A 10 9.65 10.98 -0.76
CA GLY A 10 9.72 12.00 -1.81
C GLY A 10 9.27 11.52 -3.20
N GLN A 11 8.69 10.32 -3.33
CA GLN A 11 8.31 9.78 -4.64
C GLN A 11 7.05 10.43 -5.23
N GLY A 12 7.13 10.86 -6.49
CA GLY A 12 6.01 11.42 -7.27
C GLY A 12 5.15 10.38 -8.01
N LEU A 13 5.31 9.09 -7.70
CA LEU A 13 4.60 8.00 -8.38
C LEU A 13 3.17 7.83 -7.86
N ASP A 14 2.37 7.02 -8.57
CA ASP A 14 0.99 6.70 -8.21
C ASP A 14 0.63 5.22 -8.38
N GLY A 15 -0.42 4.79 -7.67
CA GLY A 15 -0.96 3.45 -7.73
C GLY A 15 0.07 2.36 -7.46
N ALA A 16 0.04 1.29 -8.24
CA ALA A 16 0.96 0.16 -8.11
C ALA A 16 2.45 0.57 -8.23
N ARG A 17 2.76 1.56 -9.08
CA ARG A 17 4.15 2.02 -9.29
C ARG A 17 4.75 2.65 -8.03
N LEU A 18 3.93 3.38 -7.26
CA LEU A 18 4.36 3.93 -5.97
C LEU A 18 4.65 2.80 -4.98
N VAL A 19 3.78 1.78 -4.93
CA VAL A 19 3.95 0.65 -4.02
C VAL A 19 5.20 -0.16 -4.37
N ASP A 20 5.42 -0.44 -5.65
CA ASP A 20 6.62 -1.16 -6.11
C ASP A 20 7.91 -0.40 -5.80
N ALA A 21 7.91 0.93 -5.97
CA ALA A 21 9.10 1.73 -5.69
C ALA A 21 9.40 1.87 -4.19
N VAL A 22 8.41 1.69 -3.32
CA VAL A 22 8.51 2.05 -1.90
C VAL A 22 8.46 0.84 -0.97
N LEU A 23 7.51 -0.07 -1.16
CA LEU A 23 7.22 -1.17 -0.26
C LEU A 23 7.73 -2.52 -0.75
N MET A 24 7.95 -2.72 -2.06
CA MET A 24 8.51 -3.97 -2.54
C MET A 24 10.00 -4.04 -2.20
N PRO A 25 10.45 -5.08 -1.46
CA PRO A 25 11.86 -5.29 -1.24
C PRO A 25 12.50 -5.78 -2.54
N GLY A 26 13.56 -5.08 -2.98
CA GLY A 26 14.40 -5.50 -4.10
C GLY A 26 15.34 -6.64 -3.71
N GLN A 27 16.62 -6.55 -4.09
CA GLN A 27 17.64 -7.51 -3.67
C GLN A 27 18.09 -7.37 -2.20
N LYS A 28 17.67 -6.29 -1.52
CA LYS A 28 18.06 -5.98 -0.14
C LYS A 28 16.81 -5.67 0.70
N THR A 29 16.53 -4.39 0.92
CA THR A 29 15.46 -3.90 1.79
C THR A 29 14.47 -3.05 1.00
N ALA A 30 13.22 -2.99 1.47
CA ALA A 30 12.25 -2.03 0.95
C ALA A 30 12.56 -0.63 1.50
N ARG A 31 12.38 0.42 0.69
CA ARG A 31 12.59 1.82 1.10
C ARG A 31 11.76 2.23 2.31
N VAL A 32 10.55 1.69 2.43
CA VAL A 32 9.72 1.79 3.63
C VAL A 32 9.50 0.39 4.17
N ALA A 33 10.19 0.10 5.26
CA ALA A 33 10.27 -1.22 5.87
C ALA A 33 9.34 -1.31 7.09
N ILE A 34 8.49 -2.34 7.13
CA ILE A 34 7.58 -2.60 8.26
C ILE A 34 8.19 -3.47 9.36
N ASN A 35 9.35 -4.06 9.06
CA ASN A 35 10.16 -4.91 9.93
C ASN A 35 11.64 -4.78 9.49
N ALA A 36 12.56 -5.56 10.07
CA ALA A 36 13.99 -5.42 9.78
C ALA A 36 14.41 -5.83 8.36
N ASN A 37 13.56 -6.55 7.60
CA ASN A 37 13.90 -7.13 6.29
C ASN A 37 15.22 -7.95 6.32
N ALA A 38 15.57 -8.56 7.46
CA ALA A 38 16.84 -9.24 7.68
C ALA A 38 16.76 -10.74 7.37
N THR A 39 15.58 -11.33 7.53
CA THR A 39 15.32 -12.75 7.31
C THR A 39 14.36 -12.99 6.15
N GLY A 40 14.37 -14.21 5.60
CA GLY A 40 13.42 -14.62 4.55
C GLY A 40 11.95 -14.37 4.93
N PRO A 41 11.48 -14.81 6.12
CA PRO A 41 10.11 -14.55 6.57
C PRO A 41 9.76 -13.06 6.67
N GLU A 42 10.69 -12.22 7.13
CA GLU A 42 10.45 -10.76 7.21
C GLU A 42 10.31 -10.13 5.83
N LEU A 43 11.14 -10.55 4.86
CA LEU A 43 11.04 -10.13 3.47
C LEU A 43 9.73 -10.59 2.83
N ASP A 44 9.28 -11.81 3.14
CA ASP A 44 8.02 -12.34 2.63
C ASP A 44 6.81 -11.62 3.25
N GLU A 45 6.87 -11.25 4.54
CA GLU A 45 5.84 -10.41 5.17
C GLU A 45 5.79 -9.01 4.53
N GLN A 46 6.95 -8.40 4.28
CA GLN A 46 7.05 -7.12 3.59
C GLN A 46 6.43 -7.21 2.18
N LYS A 47 6.80 -8.23 1.40
CA LYS A 47 6.21 -8.50 0.07
C LYS A 47 4.70 -8.73 0.15
N GLY A 48 4.24 -9.48 1.14
CA GLY A 48 2.83 -9.74 1.38
C GLY A 48 2.04 -8.46 1.58
N LEU A 49 2.55 -7.55 2.43
CA LEU A 49 1.92 -6.25 2.63
C LEU A 49 1.93 -5.41 1.35
N ALA A 50 3.05 -5.37 0.63
CA ALA A 50 3.17 -4.61 -0.61
C ALA A 50 2.14 -5.10 -1.66
N ASN A 51 1.99 -6.41 -1.83
CA ASN A 51 1.00 -6.99 -2.74
C ASN A 51 -0.44 -6.70 -2.31
N LEU A 52 -0.74 -6.75 -1.01
CA LEU A 52 -2.05 -6.37 -0.49
C LEU A 52 -2.38 -4.90 -0.81
N VAL A 53 -1.43 -3.99 -0.57
CA VAL A 53 -1.61 -2.55 -0.88
C VAL A 53 -1.84 -2.34 -2.38
N LYS A 54 -1.09 -3.04 -3.25
CA LYS A 54 -1.31 -3.01 -4.71
C LYS A 54 -2.69 -3.50 -5.09
N GLY A 55 -3.15 -4.59 -4.49
CA GLY A 55 -4.50 -5.14 -4.68
C GLY A 55 -5.57 -4.12 -4.31
N LEU A 56 -5.49 -3.55 -3.10
CA LEU A 56 -6.41 -2.53 -2.61
C LEU A 56 -6.44 -1.30 -3.53
N PHE A 57 -5.27 -0.81 -3.95
CA PHE A 57 -5.18 0.33 -4.89
C PHE A 57 -5.74 0.00 -6.27
N SER A 58 -5.74 -1.26 -6.69
CA SER A 58 -6.28 -1.68 -7.98
C SER A 58 -7.80 -1.91 -7.92
N MET A 59 -8.29 -2.49 -6.83
CA MET A 59 -9.72 -2.76 -6.59
C MET A 59 -10.53 -1.48 -6.36
N TYR A 60 -9.95 -0.54 -5.62
CA TYR A 60 -10.62 0.70 -5.19
C TYR A 60 -9.97 1.95 -5.79
N ARG A 61 -9.18 1.78 -6.87
CA ARG A 61 -8.71 2.94 -7.64
C ARG A 61 -9.95 3.72 -8.05
N ASN A 62 -9.93 5.04 -7.86
CA ASN A 62 -10.91 5.94 -8.45
C ASN A 62 -10.38 6.39 -9.81
N PRO A 63 -10.75 5.74 -10.94
CA PRO A 63 -10.14 6.03 -12.24
C PRO A 63 -10.74 7.28 -12.90
N GLY A 64 -11.57 8.04 -12.19
CA GLY A 64 -12.22 9.22 -12.75
C GLY A 64 -12.62 10.24 -11.69
N ALA A 65 -11.73 11.18 -11.41
CA ALA A 65 -12.21 12.55 -11.19
C ALA A 65 -12.65 13.20 -12.53
N HIS A 66 -12.30 12.58 -13.67
CA HIS A 66 -12.60 13.06 -15.02
C HIS A 66 -13.28 12.03 -15.94
N GLU A 67 -13.47 10.79 -15.48
CA GLU A 67 -14.43 9.87 -16.11
C GLU A 67 -15.64 9.80 -15.18
N PRO A 68 -16.86 10.10 -15.67
CA PRO A 68 -18.08 9.94 -14.90
C PRO A 68 -18.35 8.45 -14.75
N ARG A 69 -17.61 7.80 -13.85
CA ARG A 69 -17.83 6.41 -13.48
C ARG A 69 -19.07 6.37 -12.60
N LEU A 70 -20.19 6.25 -13.30
CA LEU A 70 -21.31 5.38 -13.00
C LEU A 70 -21.22 4.77 -11.58
N HIS A 71 -22.00 5.36 -10.67
CA HIS A 71 -22.38 4.92 -9.34
C HIS A 71 -22.14 3.42 -9.08
N ARG A 72 -20.90 3.02 -8.76
CA ARG A 72 -20.67 1.71 -8.15
C ARG A 72 -21.12 1.82 -6.70
N THR A 73 -22.28 1.25 -6.42
CA THR A 73 -22.74 1.05 -5.06
C THR A 73 -21.75 0.11 -4.36
N VAL A 74 -21.11 0.61 -3.30
CA VAL A 74 -20.33 -0.21 -2.38
C VAL A 74 -21.32 -0.87 -1.43
N THR A 75 -21.28 -2.20 -1.30
CA THR A 75 -22.20 -2.89 -0.37
C THR A 75 -21.75 -2.72 1.08
N ASP A 76 -22.63 -2.99 2.04
CA ASP A 76 -22.28 -2.93 3.46
C ASP A 76 -21.18 -3.94 3.82
N GLU A 77 -21.16 -5.12 3.18
CA GLU A 77 -20.10 -6.12 3.32
C GLU A 77 -18.76 -5.61 2.78
N GLU A 78 -18.74 -5.07 1.56
CA GLU A 78 -17.53 -4.47 0.98
C GLU A 78 -17.01 -3.31 1.85
N LEU A 79 -17.92 -2.51 2.41
CA LEU A 79 -17.58 -1.43 3.34
C LEU A 79 -16.97 -1.98 4.63
N LEU A 80 -17.52 -3.05 5.20
CA LEU A 80 -16.99 -3.68 6.41
C LEU A 80 -15.59 -4.27 6.17
N GLU A 81 -15.37 -4.92 5.03
CA GLU A 81 -14.06 -5.42 4.61
C GLU A 81 -13.04 -4.28 4.47
N LEU A 82 -13.45 -3.15 3.89
CA LEU A 82 -12.62 -1.95 3.79
C LEU A 82 -12.29 -1.36 5.16
N LEU A 83 -13.30 -1.24 6.03
CA LEU A 83 -13.16 -0.67 7.38
C LEU A 83 -12.31 -1.56 8.31
N THR A 84 -12.16 -2.84 8.01
CA THR A 84 -11.28 -3.73 8.77
C THR A 84 -9.87 -3.79 8.17
N THR A 85 -9.76 -3.84 6.85
CA THR A 85 -8.49 -4.01 6.14
C THR A 85 -7.68 -2.71 6.09
N LEU A 86 -8.30 -1.58 5.73
CA LEU A 86 -7.58 -0.31 5.57
C LEU A 86 -6.91 0.16 6.88
N PRO A 87 -7.56 0.12 8.06
CA PRO A 87 -6.91 0.53 9.29
C PRO A 87 -5.73 -0.37 9.68
N MET A 88 -5.82 -1.68 9.42
CA MET A 88 -4.72 -2.61 9.67
C MET A 88 -3.49 -2.21 8.85
N VAL A 89 -3.65 -1.96 7.54
CA VAL A 89 -2.54 -1.57 6.68
C VAL A 89 -2.01 -0.18 7.05
N HIS A 90 -2.89 0.76 7.42
CA HIS A 90 -2.49 2.06 7.91
C HIS A 90 -1.61 1.99 9.16
N ARG A 91 -1.95 1.14 10.13
CA ARG A 91 -1.11 0.94 11.34
C ARG A 91 0.27 0.41 10.98
N ARG A 92 0.35 -0.57 10.08
CA ARG A 92 1.63 -1.14 9.64
C ARG A 92 2.52 -0.12 8.93
N ILE A 93 1.95 0.71 8.05
CA ILE A 93 2.70 1.77 7.36
C ILE A 93 3.10 2.89 8.34
N ASN A 94 2.27 3.21 9.33
CA ASN A 94 2.60 4.24 10.32
C ASN A 94 3.77 3.85 11.22
N SER A 95 3.90 2.56 11.54
CA SER A 95 5.03 2.01 12.30
C SER A 95 6.26 1.70 11.43
N ALA A 96 6.18 1.89 10.11
CA ALA A 96 7.28 1.61 9.20
C ALA A 96 8.38 2.68 9.32
N HIS A 97 9.61 2.28 9.00
CA HIS A 97 10.76 3.18 8.98
C HIS A 97 11.34 3.29 7.57
N VAL A 98 11.95 4.43 7.27
CA VAL A 98 12.61 4.66 5.98
C VAL A 98 14.00 4.04 6.04
N THR A 99 14.32 3.17 5.09
CA THR A 99 15.67 2.63 4.95
C THR A 99 16.45 3.45 3.91
N PRO A 100 17.78 3.61 4.09
CA PRO A 100 18.64 4.28 3.11
C PRO A 100 18.61 3.64 1.71
#